data_AF-A0A932JB72-F1
#
_entry.id   AF-A0A932JB72-F1
#
_cell.length_a   1.000
_cell.length_b   1.000
_cell.length_c   1.000
_cell.angle_alpha   90.00
_cell.angle_beta   90.00
_cell.angle_gamma   90.00
#
_symmetry.space_group_name_H-M   'P 1'
#
loop_
_entity.id
_entity.type
_entity.pdbx_description
1 polymer ?
#
loop_
_entity_poly.entity_id
_entity_poly.type
_entity_poly.pdbx_seq_one_letter_code
_entity_poly.pdbx_strand_id
1 'polypeptide(L)'
;MEPKELNDAQKKMLAWIEKAGAASPSRLSAETGLSPKETWSMLNQMAEWGYVVIRDDPDSVDGALVLANAQRTMSQFKQIKRK
;
A
#
# COMPACT_ATOMS: atom_id res chain seq x y z
N MET A 1 0.87 7.83 -18.81
CA MET A 1 1.05 6.55 -18.10
C MET A 1 -0.32 6.04 -17.74
N GLU A 2 -0.73 4.90 -18.31
CA GLU A 2 -2.02 4.28 -18.01
C GLU A 2 -2.09 3.87 -16.53
N PRO A 3 -3.22 4.07 -15.83
CA PRO A 3 -3.36 3.62 -14.46
C PRO A 3 -3.35 2.09 -14.48
N LYS A 4 -2.21 1.47 -14.16
CA LYS A 4 -2.18 0.03 -13.88
C LYS A 4 -3.17 -0.25 -12.76
N GLU A 5 -4.16 -1.08 -13.08
CA GLU A 5 -5.16 -1.52 -12.13
C GLU A 5 -4.49 -2.40 -11.08
N LEU A 6 -4.74 -2.06 -9.82
CA LEU A 6 -4.33 -2.89 -8.69
C LEU A 6 -5.13 -4.19 -8.73
N ASN A 7 -4.46 -5.32 -8.52
CA ASN A 7 -5.12 -6.63 -8.34
C ASN A 7 -5.94 -6.62 -7.03
N ASP A 8 -6.94 -7.50 -6.90
CA ASP A 8 -7.78 -7.63 -5.68
C ASP A 8 -7.00 -7.72 -4.36
N ALA A 9 -5.90 -8.48 -4.31
CA ALA A 9 -4.98 -8.55 -3.19
C ALA A 9 -4.30 -7.20 -2.90
N GLN A 10 -3.87 -6.48 -3.95
CA GLN A 10 -3.28 -5.15 -3.81
C GLN A 10 -4.31 -4.11 -3.34
N LYS A 11 -5.54 -4.18 -3.83
CA LYS A 11 -6.67 -3.34 -3.39
C LYS A 11 -7.01 -3.60 -1.94
N LYS A 12 -7.09 -4.87 -1.51
CA LYS A 12 -7.28 -5.24 -0.10
C LYS A 12 -6.14 -4.74 0.77
N MET A 13 -4.90 -4.93 0.34
CA MET A 13 -3.73 -4.46 1.08
C MET A 13 -3.74 -2.94 1.22
N LEU A 14 -4.04 -2.21 0.14
CA LEU A 14 -4.14 -0.76 0.17
C LEU A 14 -5.26 -0.28 1.10
N ALA A 15 -6.47 -0.85 0.98
CA ALA A 15 -7.60 -0.50 1.85
C ALA A 15 -7.30 -0.80 3.33
N TRP A 16 -6.55 -1.87 3.59
CA TRP A 16 -6.10 -2.21 4.93
C TRP A 16 -5.08 -1.20 5.47
N ILE A 17 -4.08 -0.82 4.67
CA ILE A 17 -3.09 0.21 5.04
C ILE A 17 -3.79 1.56 5.24
N GLU A 18 -4.76 1.94 4.40
CA GLU A 18 -5.56 3.16 4.57
C GLU A 18 -6.36 3.15 5.88
N LYS A 19 -6.89 2.00 6.27
CA LYS A 19 -7.64 1.85 7.53
C LYS A 19 -6.74 1.79 8.76
N ALA A 20 -5.58 1.15 8.65
CA ALA A 20 -4.58 1.05 9.71
C ALA A 20 -3.74 2.34 9.84
N GLY A 21 -3.73 3.18 8.81
CA GLY A 21 -2.89 4.36 8.68
C GLY A 21 -1.48 4.03 8.20
N ALA A 22 -0.79 3.14 8.93
CA ALA A 22 0.57 2.72 8.62
C ALA A 22 0.79 1.26 9.04
N ALA A 23 1.66 0.54 8.33
CA ALA A 23 1.97 -0.84 8.64
C ALA A 23 3.35 -1.29 8.20
N SER A 24 3.97 -2.17 8.98
CA SER A 24 5.25 -2.80 8.61
C SER A 24 5.05 -3.88 7.54
N PRO A 25 6.04 -4.10 6.66
CA PRO A 25 6.02 -5.17 5.66
C PRO A 25 5.71 -6.56 6.24
N SER A 26 6.31 -6.93 7.39
CA SER A 26 6.03 -8.23 8.03
C SER A 26 4.60 -8.34 8.55
N ARG A 27 3.99 -7.22 8.97
CA ARG A 27 2.58 -7.22 9.39
C ARG A 27 1.66 -7.41 8.20
N LEU A 28 1.99 -6.78 7.07
CA LEU A 28 1.27 -6.95 5.82
C LEU A 28 1.40 -8.37 5.26
N SER A 29 2.58 -8.99 5.35
CA SER A 29 2.76 -10.39 4.93
C SER A 29 1.93 -11.33 5.80
N ALA A 30 1.87 -11.09 7.11
CA ALA A 30 1.05 -11.88 8.03
C ALA A 30 -0.45 -11.76 7.77
N GLU A 31 -0.96 -10.54 7.52
CA GLU A 31 -2.39 -10.31 7.21
C GLU A 31 -2.80 -10.83 5.83
N THR A 32 -1.92 -10.70 4.83
CA THR A 32 -2.25 -11.12 3.46
C THR A 32 -1.93 -12.57 3.17
N GLY A 33 -1.23 -13.26 4.07
CA GLY A 33 -0.75 -14.63 3.88
C GLY A 33 0.31 -14.74 2.76
N LEU A 34 0.89 -13.62 2.34
CA LEU A 34 1.93 -13.58 1.33
C LEU A 34 3.29 -13.84 1.96
N SER A 35 4.20 -14.40 1.17
CA SER A 35 5.60 -14.53 1.61
C SER A 35 6.25 -13.14 1.75
N PRO A 36 7.20 -12.94 2.67
CA PRO A 36 7.88 -11.65 2.86
C PRO A 36 8.44 -11.08 1.55
N LYS A 37 9.00 -11.95 0.70
CA LYS A 37 9.52 -11.60 -0.62
C LYS A 37 8.43 -11.13 -1.58
N GLU A 38 7.28 -11.79 -1.59
CA GLU A 38 6.14 -11.38 -2.43
C GLU A 38 5.52 -10.08 -1.93
N THR A 39 5.35 -9.94 -0.62
CA THR A 39 4.91 -8.68 0.00
C THR A 39 5.83 -7.53 -0.38
N TRP A 40 7.15 -7.70 -0.25
CA TRP A 40 8.12 -6.68 -0.67
C TRP A 40 8.08 -6.37 -2.16
N SER A 41 7.91 -7.38 -3.01
CA SER A 41 7.75 -7.17 -4.45
C SER A 41 6.49 -6.36 -4.76
N MET A 42 5.38 -6.70 -4.11
CA MET A 42 4.08 -6.05 -4.30
C MET A 42 4.09 -4.61 -3.76
N LEU A 43 4.71 -4.40 -2.60
CA LEU A 43 4.92 -3.08 -2.01
C LEU A 43 5.78 -2.18 -2.88
N ASN A 44 6.88 -2.69 -3.44
CA ASN A 44 7.71 -1.95 -4.37
C ASN A 44 6.93 -1.56 -5.64
N GLN A 45 6.17 -2.50 -6.23
CA GLN A 45 5.33 -2.18 -7.38
C GLN A 45 4.30 -1.10 -7.07
N MET A 46 3.63 -1.20 -5.91
CA MET A 46 2.66 -0.20 -5.48
C MET A 46 3.33 1.16 -5.19
N ALA A 47 4.58 1.16 -4.70
CA ALA A 47 5.36 2.37 -4.45
C ALA A 47 5.83 3.02 -5.75
N GLU A 48 6.29 2.24 -6.73
CA GLU A 48 6.61 2.70 -8.08
C GLU A 48 5.40 3.31 -8.78
N TRP A 49 4.21 2.72 -8.56
CA TRP A 49 2.97 3.29 -9.04
C TRP A 49 2.44 4.41 -8.14
N GLY A 50 3.13 4.76 -7.06
CA GLY A 50 2.76 5.85 -6.16
C GLY A 50 1.47 5.62 -5.39
N TYR A 51 1.01 4.39 -5.21
CA TYR A 51 -0.13 4.06 -4.34
C TYR A 51 0.25 3.93 -2.87
N VAL A 52 1.50 3.55 -2.58
CA VAL A 52 2.05 3.48 -1.22
C VAL A 52 3.36 4.24 -1.13
N VAL A 53 3.75 4.58 0.08
CA VAL A 53 5.07 5.14 0.40
C VAL A 53 5.69 4.24 1.44
N ILE A 54 6.88 3.72 1.14
CA ILE A 54 7.70 2.98 2.09
C ILE A 54 8.68 3.98 2.68
N ARG A 55 8.70 4.12 3.99
CA ARG A 55 9.69 4.92 4.73
C ARG A 55 10.52 4.02 5.61
N ASP A 56 11.78 4.38 5.78
CA ASP A 56 12.61 3.82 6.83
C ASP A 56 12.08 4.33 8.17
N ASP A 57 11.84 3.42 9.10
CA ASP A 57 11.32 3.71 10.42
C ASP A 57 12.01 2.78 11.44
N PRO A 58 12.92 3.32 12.28
CA PRO A 58 13.69 2.53 13.22
C PRO A 58 12.87 2.00 14.42
N ASP A 59 11.63 2.47 14.60
CA ASP A 59 10.70 2.00 15.63
C ASP A 59 9.89 0.77 15.14
N SER A 60 9.82 0.57 13.82
CA SER A 60 9.16 -0.55 13.18
C SER A 60 10.00 -1.83 13.24
N VAL A 61 9.35 -2.98 13.45
CA VAL A 61 9.99 -4.31 13.56
C VAL A 61 10.86 -4.66 12.34
N ASP A 62 10.48 -4.16 11.16
CA ASP A 62 11.22 -4.35 9.90
C ASP A 62 12.26 -3.25 9.62
N GLY A 63 12.33 -2.20 10.44
CA GLY A 63 13.03 -0.96 10.08
C GLY A 63 12.32 -0.16 8.97
N ALA A 64 11.12 -0.58 8.55
CA ALA A 64 10.37 0.06 7.49
C ALA A 64 8.88 0.17 7.83
N LEU A 65 8.27 1.26 7.39
CA LEU A 65 6.86 1.57 7.54
C LEU A 65 6.24 1.86 6.18
N VAL A 66 5.17 1.16 5.87
CA VAL A 66 4.38 1.35 4.64
C VAL A 66 3.15 2.18 4.97
N LEU A 67 2.96 3.25 4.20
CA LEU A 67 1.84 4.18 4.31
C LEU A 67 1.09 4.21 2.98
N ALA A 68 -0.23 4.38 3.03
CA ALA A 68 -1.00 4.61 1.81
C ALA A 68 -0.74 6.03 1.30
N ASN A 69 -0.48 6.17 -0.01
CA ASN A 69 -0.30 7.47 -0.62
C ASN A 69 -1.65 8.09 -0.97
N ALA A 70 -2.17 8.90 -0.04
CA ALA A 70 -3.43 9.61 -0.18
C ALA A 70 -3.58 10.40 -1.50
N GLN A 71 -2.48 10.86 -2.10
CA GLN A 71 -2.54 11.64 -3.35
C GLN A 71 -3.04 10.81 -4.55
N ARG A 72 -2.66 9.52 -4.62
CA ARG A 72 -3.16 8.61 -5.66
C ARG A 72 -4.41 7.87 -5.25
N THR A 73 -4.57 7.51 -3.97
CA THR A 73 -5.78 6.84 -3.51
C THR A 73 -7.00 7.77 -3.66
N MET A 74 -6.89 9.05 -3.29
CA MET A 74 -7.96 10.03 -3.54
C MET A 74 -8.19 10.36 -5.01
N SER A 75 -7.20 10.20 -5.89
CA SER A 75 -7.39 10.46 -7.32
C SER A 75 -8.37 9.46 -7.97
N GLN A 76 -8.60 8.29 -7.35
CA GLN A 76 -9.71 7.39 -7.71
C GLN A 76 -11.00 7.72 -6.96
N PHE A 77 -10.95 8.07 -5.67
CA PHE A 77 -12.16 8.34 -4.88
C PHE A 77 -12.81 9.71 -5.11
N LYS A 78 -12.10 10.69 -5.69
CA LYS A 78 -12.59 12.07 -5.88
C LYS A 78 -13.32 12.29 -7.21
N GLN A 79 -13.49 11.28 -8.06
CA GLN A 79 -14.35 11.39 -9.25
C GLN A 79 -15.84 11.10 -9.00
N ILE A 80 -16.23 10.56 -7.84
CA ILE A 80 -17.64 10.20 -7.55
C ILE A 80 -18.44 11.25 -6.78
N LYS A 81 -17.94 12.46 -6.58
CA LYS A 81 -18.77 13.60 -6.12
C LYS A 81 -18.55 14.85 -6.96
N ARG A 82 -19.03 14.80 -8.22
CA ARG A 82 -19.61 15.97 -8.86
C ARG A 82 -21.13 15.83 -8.80
N LYS A 83 -21.77 16.65 -7.98
CA LYS A 83 -23.08 17.26 -8.25
C LYS A 83 -23.29 18.42 -7.30
#